data_AF-A0A8T1RZR5-F1
#
_entry.id   AF-A0A8T1RZR5-F1
#
_cell.length_a   1.000
_cell.length_b   1.000
_cell.length_c   1.000
_cell.angle_alpha   90.00
_cell.angle_beta   90.00
_cell.angle_gamma   90.00
#
_symmetry.space_group_name_H-M   'P 1'
#
loop_
_entity.id
_entity.type
_entity.pdbx_description
1 polymer ?
#
loop_
_entity_poly.entity_id
_entity_poly.type
_entity_poly.pdbx_seq_one_letter_code
_entity_poly.pdbx_strand_id
1 'polypeptide(L)'
;FNHCLHDMCAANGAGETLCQSLQAYAAACQTTGAKIRAWRTASVCPLACPANSHYELCTRSCDFTCASLFAPAQCTGKCFEGCWCDPEYVSDGEACVSMDRCGCVHNGRYIKARESFFSSNCSEKCTCHASGEVICEETHCTEEEKCMLRNGVRRCVQQVGRCTLAPGIWFTSFDGVTREVLLEGAYDVSSLCEGVDLPWFRMVVSVFREGGLAVPDGISIFFNEGLIHVNKKKEIWVRGHQKQLPVKVSNTLSVSESQGTIMIVQGSRIKILFSLSGEVTVIVNESLANKLCALCGNFNGDISDELRLPNGQVKGNITDVFEAWRARDLSRRDV
;
A
#
# COMPACT_ATOMS: atom_id res chain seq x y z
N PHE A 1 -8.91 -35.16 19.18
CA PHE A 1 -10.20 -35.01 19.89
C PHE A 1 -10.21 -33.77 20.78
N ASN A 2 -9.41 -33.69 21.85
CA ASN A 2 -9.42 -32.54 22.76
C ASN A 2 -9.17 -31.18 22.07
N HIS A 3 -8.24 -31.12 21.10
CA HIS A 3 -8.04 -29.89 20.31
C HIS A 3 -9.28 -29.50 19.51
N CYS A 4 -9.93 -30.45 18.83
CA CYS A 4 -11.18 -30.18 18.13
C CYS A 4 -12.28 -29.65 19.06
N LEU A 5 -12.43 -30.22 20.27
CA LEU A 5 -13.40 -29.72 21.25
C LEU A 5 -13.08 -28.29 21.68
N HIS A 6 -11.81 -28.03 22.01
CA HIS A 6 -11.35 -26.71 22.41
C HIS A 6 -11.62 -25.66 21.32
N ASP A 7 -11.24 -25.96 20.07
CA ASP A 7 -11.38 -25.02 18.96
C ASP A 7 -12.87 -24.79 18.62
N MET A 8 -13.69 -25.82 18.69
CA MET A 8 -15.14 -25.70 18.53
C MET A 8 -15.79 -24.86 19.63
N CYS A 9 -15.34 -25.00 20.88
CA CYS A 9 -15.81 -24.15 21.98
C CYS A 9 -15.39 -22.68 21.76
N ALA A 10 -14.13 -22.45 21.39
CA ALA A 10 -13.62 -21.11 21.11
C ALA A 10 -14.33 -20.43 19.92
N ALA A 11 -14.71 -21.20 18.91
CA ALA A 11 -15.39 -20.71 17.72
C ALA A 11 -16.93 -20.79 17.79
N ASN A 12 -17.52 -20.97 18.98
CA ASN A 12 -18.97 -21.10 19.18
C ASN A 12 -19.66 -22.11 18.23
N GLY A 13 -18.97 -23.21 17.93
CA GLY A 13 -19.50 -24.28 17.09
C GLY A 13 -19.49 -23.99 15.58
N ALA A 14 -18.70 -23.02 15.09
CA ALA A 14 -18.58 -22.75 13.66
C ALA A 14 -18.14 -23.99 12.86
N GLY A 15 -18.90 -24.33 11.81
CA GLY A 15 -18.65 -25.52 10.99
C GLY A 15 -17.28 -25.53 10.29
N GLU A 16 -16.75 -24.35 9.93
CA GLU A 16 -15.41 -24.23 9.35
C GLU A 16 -14.32 -24.76 10.28
N THR A 17 -14.41 -24.45 11.58
CA THR A 17 -13.47 -24.91 12.62
C THR A 17 -13.47 -26.43 12.75
N LEU A 18 -14.65 -27.06 12.65
CA LEU A 18 -14.76 -28.51 12.61
C LEU A 18 -14.04 -29.08 11.38
N CYS A 19 -14.24 -28.47 10.20
CA CYS A 19 -13.61 -28.91 8.97
C CYS A 19 -12.08 -28.79 9.01
N GLN A 20 -11.55 -27.71 9.60
CA GLN A 20 -10.11 -27.54 9.81
C GLN A 20 -9.56 -28.60 10.76
N SER A 21 -10.27 -28.92 11.85
CA SER A 21 -9.88 -29.98 12.79
C SER A 21 -9.86 -31.36 12.14
N LEU A 22 -10.88 -31.69 11.34
CA LEU A 22 -10.97 -32.97 10.61
C LEU A 22 -9.88 -33.07 9.53
N GLN A 23 -9.62 -31.99 8.80
CA GLN A 23 -8.55 -31.91 7.80
C GLN A 23 -7.17 -32.10 8.43
N ALA A 24 -6.91 -31.47 9.59
CA ALA A 24 -5.66 -31.64 10.33
C ALA A 24 -5.46 -33.11 10.76
N TYR A 25 -6.53 -33.78 11.23
CA TYR A 25 -6.46 -35.20 11.57
C TYR A 25 -6.22 -36.09 10.34
N ALA A 26 -6.91 -35.82 9.22
CA ALA A 26 -6.69 -36.52 7.96
C ALA A 26 -5.24 -36.38 7.47
N ALA A 27 -4.68 -35.18 7.49
CA ALA A 27 -3.29 -34.91 7.12
C ALA A 27 -2.28 -35.64 8.05
N ALA A 28 -2.55 -35.68 9.36
CA ALA A 28 -1.71 -36.42 10.31
C ALA A 28 -1.70 -37.93 10.01
N CYS A 29 -2.86 -38.51 9.71
CA CYS A 29 -2.96 -39.90 9.26
C CYS A 29 -2.13 -40.15 7.99
N GLN A 30 -2.28 -39.29 6.97
CA GLN A 30 -1.54 -39.39 5.70
C GLN A 30 -0.01 -39.29 5.88
N THR A 31 0.45 -38.44 6.81
CA THR A 31 1.87 -38.25 7.12
C THR A 31 2.56 -39.55 7.56
N THR A 32 1.80 -40.43 8.23
CA THR A 32 2.25 -41.76 8.68
C THR A 32 1.99 -42.88 7.68
N GLY A 33 1.46 -42.57 6.49
CA GLY A 33 1.15 -43.54 5.44
C GLY A 33 -0.16 -44.31 5.67
N ALA A 34 -0.99 -43.89 6.63
CA ALA A 34 -2.28 -44.52 6.87
C ALA A 34 -3.25 -44.26 5.70
N LYS A 35 -3.96 -45.31 5.26
CA LYS A 35 -5.00 -45.19 4.24
C LYS A 35 -6.31 -44.73 4.88
N ILE A 36 -6.72 -43.50 4.58
CA ILE A 36 -8.00 -42.93 5.01
C ILE A 36 -9.06 -43.09 3.90
N ARG A 37 -10.33 -43.21 4.28
CA ARG A 37 -11.46 -43.22 3.34
C ARG A 37 -11.96 -41.79 3.12
N ALA A 38 -12.73 -41.57 2.04
CA ALA A 38 -13.40 -40.31 1.75
C ALA A 38 -14.22 -39.86 2.97
N TRP A 39 -13.94 -38.66 3.45
CA TRP A 39 -14.55 -38.08 4.65
C TRP A 39 -15.31 -36.79 4.35
N ARG A 40 -14.94 -36.06 3.29
CA ARG A 40 -15.71 -34.94 2.76
C ARG A 40 -16.88 -35.43 1.92
N THR A 41 -18.01 -34.74 2.04
CA THR A 41 -19.19 -34.94 1.20
C THR A 41 -19.77 -33.58 0.81
N ALA A 42 -20.81 -33.57 -0.05
CA ALA A 42 -21.50 -32.33 -0.41
C ALA A 42 -22.10 -31.59 0.82
N SER A 43 -22.42 -32.31 1.90
CA SER A 43 -22.99 -31.77 3.14
C SER A 43 -21.99 -31.69 4.30
N VAL A 44 -20.83 -32.34 4.20
CA VAL A 44 -19.81 -32.38 5.24
C VAL A 44 -18.50 -31.84 4.67
N CYS A 45 -18.17 -30.62 5.06
CA CYS A 45 -16.91 -29.96 4.73
C CYS A 45 -16.57 -30.00 3.23
N PRO A 46 -17.47 -29.56 2.32
CA PRO A 46 -17.19 -29.57 0.89
C PRO A 46 -15.93 -28.74 0.59
N LEU A 47 -15.10 -29.23 -0.34
CA LEU A 47 -13.95 -28.49 -0.86
C LEU A 47 -14.21 -28.13 -2.33
N ALA A 48 -14.14 -26.85 -2.64
CA ALA A 48 -14.21 -26.38 -4.02
C ALA A 48 -12.82 -26.37 -4.64
N CYS A 49 -12.68 -26.99 -5.81
CA CYS A 49 -11.46 -26.97 -6.59
C CYS A 49 -11.55 -25.95 -7.72
N PRO A 50 -10.41 -25.35 -8.14
CA PRO A 50 -10.38 -24.44 -9.28
C PRO A 50 -10.84 -25.13 -10.57
N ALA A 51 -11.13 -24.33 -11.60
CA ALA A 51 -11.54 -24.87 -12.89
C ALA A 51 -10.52 -25.89 -13.44
N ASN A 52 -11.03 -26.92 -14.12
CA ASN A 52 -10.25 -28.03 -14.68
C ASN A 52 -9.45 -28.83 -13.63
N SER A 53 -10.04 -28.98 -12.45
CA SER A 53 -9.49 -29.82 -11.39
C SER A 53 -10.60 -30.42 -10.54
N HIS A 54 -10.29 -31.53 -9.89
CA HIS A 54 -11.20 -32.22 -8.99
C HIS A 54 -10.52 -32.48 -7.64
N TYR A 55 -11.35 -32.66 -6.62
CA TYR A 55 -10.87 -33.04 -5.30
C TYR A 55 -10.38 -34.48 -5.31
N GLU A 56 -9.21 -34.70 -4.70
CA GLU A 56 -8.78 -36.05 -4.35
C GLU A 56 -8.15 -36.15 -2.95
N LEU A 57 -8.33 -37.32 -2.34
CA LEU A 57 -7.72 -37.60 -1.03
C LEU A 57 -6.22 -37.79 -1.10
N CYS A 58 -5.67 -38.19 -2.25
CA CYS A 58 -4.26 -38.52 -2.39
C CYS A 58 -3.70 -37.85 -3.64
N THR A 59 -3.48 -36.55 -3.54
CA THR A 59 -2.89 -35.75 -4.61
C THR A 59 -1.38 -35.78 -4.61
N ARG A 60 -0.80 -35.82 -5.81
CA ARG A 60 0.63 -35.62 -6.05
C ARG A 60 0.82 -34.34 -6.85
N SER A 61 0.47 -33.22 -6.21
CA SER A 61 0.44 -31.89 -6.84
C SER A 61 1.79 -31.42 -7.39
N CYS A 62 2.91 -32.02 -6.99
CA CYS A 62 4.24 -31.68 -7.52
C CYS A 62 4.63 -32.47 -8.78
N ASP A 63 3.98 -33.60 -9.08
CA ASP A 63 4.39 -34.49 -10.19
C ASP A 63 4.17 -33.79 -11.55
N PHE A 64 3.05 -33.08 -11.69
CA PHE A 64 2.58 -32.50 -12.96
C PHE A 64 2.28 -31.01 -12.83
N THR A 65 3.34 -30.20 -12.92
CA THR A 65 3.26 -28.75 -12.91
C THR A 65 3.86 -28.19 -14.18
N CYS A 66 3.49 -26.98 -14.56
CA CYS A 66 4.15 -26.28 -15.66
C CYS A 66 5.66 -26.14 -15.44
N ALA A 67 6.12 -26.01 -14.19
CA ALA A 67 7.54 -25.99 -13.86
C ALA A 67 8.21 -27.35 -14.13
N SER A 68 7.52 -28.46 -13.86
CA SER A 68 8.07 -29.81 -14.03
C SER A 68 8.26 -30.23 -15.49
N LEU A 69 7.64 -29.52 -16.44
CA LEU A 69 7.87 -29.69 -17.88
C LEU A 69 9.30 -29.32 -18.32
N PHE A 70 9.93 -28.38 -17.62
CA PHE A 70 11.28 -27.89 -17.96
C PHE A 70 12.37 -28.58 -17.13
N ALA A 71 12.06 -28.98 -15.89
CA ALA A 71 12.97 -29.70 -15.03
C ALA A 71 12.19 -30.68 -14.14
N PRO A 72 12.54 -31.98 -14.10
CA PRO A 72 11.83 -32.95 -13.26
C PRO A 72 11.78 -32.50 -11.80
N ALA A 73 10.58 -32.42 -11.23
CA ALA A 73 10.41 -32.11 -9.83
C ALA A 73 10.90 -33.28 -8.96
N GLN A 74 11.66 -32.97 -7.90
CA GLN A 74 11.98 -33.97 -6.87
C GLN A 74 10.80 -34.12 -5.91
N CYS A 75 9.83 -34.92 -6.34
CA CYS A 75 8.64 -35.21 -5.57
C CYS A 75 8.86 -36.33 -4.56
N THR A 76 8.31 -36.15 -3.35
CA THR A 76 8.18 -37.28 -2.43
C THR A 76 7.05 -38.19 -2.91
N GLY A 77 7.17 -39.50 -2.70
CA GLY A 77 6.06 -40.43 -2.98
C GLY A 77 4.85 -40.29 -2.04
N LYS A 78 4.89 -39.38 -1.05
CA LYS A 78 3.79 -39.08 -0.15
C LYS A 78 2.76 -38.21 -0.86
N CYS A 79 1.49 -38.51 -0.66
CA CYS A 79 0.38 -37.72 -1.17
C CYS A 79 -0.41 -37.12 -0.02
N PHE A 80 -1.08 -36.01 -0.32
CA PHE A 80 -1.97 -35.34 0.62
C PHE A 80 -3.29 -35.00 -0.07
N GLU A 81 -4.33 -34.84 0.72
CA GLU A 81 -5.62 -34.37 0.25
C GLU A 81 -5.51 -32.98 -0.40
N GLY A 82 -6.17 -32.79 -1.55
CA GLY A 82 -6.13 -31.52 -2.28
C GLY A 82 -6.87 -31.57 -3.61
N CYS A 83 -6.63 -30.58 -4.46
CA CYS A 83 -7.14 -30.54 -5.82
C CYS A 83 -6.10 -31.10 -6.80
N TRP A 84 -6.54 -31.98 -7.69
CA TRP A 84 -5.74 -32.57 -8.75
C TRP A 84 -6.24 -32.06 -10.11
N CYS A 85 -5.34 -31.61 -10.98
CA CYS A 85 -5.69 -31.14 -12.32
C CYS A 85 -6.26 -32.25 -13.21
N ASP A 86 -7.38 -32.00 -13.87
CA ASP A 86 -7.99 -32.96 -14.79
C ASP A 86 -7.03 -33.35 -15.92
N PRO A 87 -7.20 -34.51 -16.58
CA PRO A 87 -6.39 -34.88 -17.73
C PRO A 87 -6.32 -33.75 -18.77
N GLU A 88 -5.15 -33.56 -19.39
CA GLU A 88 -4.79 -32.44 -20.30
C GLU A 88 -4.47 -31.09 -19.64
N TYR A 89 -4.67 -30.98 -18.32
CA TYR A 89 -4.32 -29.79 -17.54
C TYR A 89 -3.14 -30.07 -16.61
N VAL A 90 -2.37 -29.01 -16.35
CA VAL A 90 -1.20 -29.03 -15.47
C VAL A 90 -1.25 -27.84 -14.52
N SER A 91 -0.69 -27.98 -13.32
CA SER A 91 -0.73 -26.91 -12.33
C SER A 91 0.30 -25.82 -12.64
N ASP A 92 -0.12 -24.55 -12.68
CA ASP A 92 0.79 -23.39 -12.75
C ASP A 92 1.20 -22.86 -11.35
N GLY A 93 0.79 -23.57 -10.28
CA GLY A 93 0.95 -23.18 -8.88
C GLY A 93 -0.29 -22.55 -8.24
N GLU A 94 -1.28 -22.13 -9.02
CA GLU A 94 -2.53 -21.54 -8.52
C GLU A 94 -3.78 -22.13 -9.20
N ALA A 95 -3.69 -22.40 -10.50
CA ALA A 95 -4.75 -22.92 -11.35
C ALA A 95 -4.28 -24.13 -12.16
N CYS A 96 -5.23 -24.88 -12.71
CA CYS A 96 -4.99 -25.93 -13.68
C CYS A 96 -5.21 -25.38 -15.08
N VAL A 97 -4.12 -25.27 -15.84
CA VAL A 97 -4.08 -24.67 -17.18
C VAL A 97 -3.69 -25.72 -18.21
N SER A 98 -4.09 -25.51 -19.46
CA SER A 98 -3.62 -26.33 -20.57
C SER A 98 -2.11 -26.13 -20.77
N MET A 99 -1.41 -27.15 -21.27
CA MET A 99 0.06 -27.12 -21.39
C MET A 99 0.59 -25.95 -22.26
N ASP A 100 -0.17 -25.54 -23.28
CA ASP A 100 0.13 -24.39 -24.15
C ASP A 100 0.01 -23.03 -23.44
N ARG A 101 -0.51 -23.01 -22.22
CA ARG A 101 -0.60 -21.84 -21.35
C ARG A 101 0.42 -21.84 -20.21
N CYS A 102 1.31 -22.84 -20.18
CA CYS A 102 2.43 -22.79 -19.26
C CYS A 102 3.34 -21.61 -19.59
N GLY A 103 3.89 -21.00 -18.54
CA GLY A 103 4.89 -19.96 -18.66
C GLY A 103 6.30 -20.51 -18.87
N CYS A 104 7.28 -19.85 -18.26
CA CYS A 104 8.69 -19.97 -18.57
C CYS A 104 9.49 -20.36 -17.32
N VAL A 105 10.67 -20.95 -17.50
CA VAL A 105 11.64 -21.10 -16.41
C VAL A 105 12.84 -20.20 -16.65
N HIS A 106 13.11 -19.31 -15.70
CA HIS A 106 14.23 -18.36 -15.76
C HIS A 106 14.99 -18.38 -14.43
N ASN A 107 16.30 -18.63 -14.49
CA ASN A 107 17.18 -18.75 -13.31
C ASN A 107 16.64 -19.70 -12.23
N GLY A 108 16.07 -20.84 -12.65
CA GLY A 108 15.51 -21.86 -11.75
C GLY A 108 14.14 -21.51 -11.15
N ARG A 109 13.54 -20.39 -11.54
CA ARG A 109 12.20 -19.97 -11.10
C ARG A 109 11.20 -20.08 -12.24
N TYR A 110 10.02 -20.62 -11.94
CA TYR A 110 8.88 -20.58 -12.84
C TYR A 110 8.22 -19.20 -12.84
N ILE A 111 7.96 -18.65 -14.03
CA ILE A 111 7.34 -17.36 -14.29
C ILE A 111 6.07 -17.64 -15.09
N LYS A 112 4.92 -17.10 -14.68
CA LYS A 112 3.66 -17.38 -15.37
C LYS A 112 3.65 -16.76 -16.78
N ALA A 113 2.89 -17.37 -17.69
CA ALA A 113 2.73 -16.81 -19.03
C ALA A 113 2.20 -15.37 -18.96
N ARG A 114 2.83 -14.46 -19.71
CA ARG A 114 2.58 -13.00 -19.77
C ARG A 114 2.98 -12.22 -18.52
N GLU A 115 3.55 -12.86 -17.51
CA GLU A 115 4.11 -12.15 -16.36
C GLU A 115 5.41 -11.42 -16.78
N SER A 116 5.56 -10.18 -16.33
CA SER A 116 6.77 -9.39 -16.51
C SER A 116 7.53 -9.21 -15.21
N PHE A 117 8.86 -9.20 -15.29
CA PHE A 117 9.75 -8.95 -14.16
C PHE A 117 10.95 -8.10 -14.60
N PHE A 118 11.58 -7.43 -13.64
CA PHE A 118 12.79 -6.64 -13.90
C PHE A 118 14.05 -7.43 -13.57
N SER A 119 15.14 -7.12 -14.27
CA SER A 119 16.49 -7.57 -13.92
C SER A 119 16.90 -7.03 -12.53
N SER A 120 18.01 -7.56 -12.00
CA SER A 120 18.48 -7.23 -10.63
C SER A 120 18.74 -5.74 -10.38
N ASN A 121 19.09 -4.99 -11.43
CA ASN A 121 19.35 -3.56 -11.44
C ASN A 121 18.28 -2.75 -12.20
N CYS A 122 17.17 -3.39 -12.59
CA CYS A 122 16.11 -2.81 -13.41
C CYS A 122 16.60 -2.21 -14.74
N SER A 123 17.70 -2.74 -15.31
CA SER A 123 18.18 -2.37 -16.65
C SER A 123 17.43 -3.08 -17.77
N GLU A 124 16.67 -4.13 -17.46
CA GLU A 124 15.87 -4.88 -18.41
C GLU A 124 14.52 -5.21 -17.80
N LYS A 125 13.48 -5.18 -18.64
CA LYS A 125 12.17 -5.73 -18.35
C LYS A 125 11.97 -6.98 -19.19
N CYS A 126 11.85 -8.11 -18.52
CA CYS A 126 11.62 -9.40 -19.13
C CYS A 126 10.15 -9.77 -19.05
N THR A 127 9.61 -10.38 -20.10
CA THR A 127 8.25 -10.92 -20.12
C THR A 127 8.29 -12.37 -20.56
N CYS A 128 7.62 -13.22 -19.80
CA CYS A 128 7.44 -14.62 -20.18
C CYS A 128 6.38 -14.74 -21.26
N HIS A 129 6.73 -15.29 -22.43
CA HIS A 129 5.80 -15.56 -23.50
C HIS A 129 5.17 -16.96 -23.34
N ALA A 130 3.97 -17.16 -23.90
CA ALA A 130 3.28 -18.46 -23.85
C ALA A 130 4.01 -19.58 -24.60
N SER A 131 5.01 -19.25 -25.43
CA SER A 131 5.93 -20.22 -26.03
C SER A 131 6.93 -20.82 -25.04
N GLY A 132 6.97 -20.36 -23.79
CA GLY A 132 7.95 -20.76 -22.78
C GLY A 132 9.25 -19.95 -22.82
N GLU A 133 9.36 -18.99 -23.74
CA GLU A 133 10.53 -18.12 -23.91
C GLU A 133 10.40 -16.84 -23.07
N VAL A 134 11.51 -16.41 -22.48
CA VAL A 134 11.61 -15.10 -21.81
C VAL A 134 12.24 -14.10 -22.76
N ILE A 135 11.52 -13.04 -23.07
CA ILE A 135 12.00 -11.94 -23.91
C ILE A 135 12.26 -10.73 -23.01
N CYS A 136 13.47 -10.19 -23.06
CA CYS A 136 13.90 -9.04 -22.27
C CYS A 136 14.16 -7.84 -23.17
N GLU A 137 13.68 -6.68 -22.73
CA GLU A 137 13.89 -5.39 -23.39
C GLU A 137 14.64 -4.45 -22.44
N GLU A 138 15.59 -3.69 -22.99
CA GLU A 138 16.33 -2.69 -22.22
C GLU A 138 15.37 -1.63 -21.66
N THR A 139 15.53 -1.30 -20.39
CA THR A 139 14.68 -0.35 -19.68
C THR A 139 15.45 0.33 -18.56
N HIS A 140 14.97 1.48 -18.12
CA HIS A 140 15.49 2.13 -16.92
C HIS A 140 14.32 2.66 -16.10
N CYS A 141 14.48 2.65 -14.77
CA CYS A 141 13.57 3.40 -13.91
C CYS A 141 13.65 4.88 -14.28
N THR A 142 12.52 5.59 -14.19
CA THR A 142 12.53 7.04 -14.39
C THR A 142 13.41 7.72 -13.32
N GLU A 143 13.83 8.97 -13.55
CA GLU A 143 14.63 9.72 -12.57
C GLU A 143 13.93 9.84 -11.19
N GLU A 144 12.60 9.71 -11.15
CA GLU A 144 11.77 9.76 -9.95
C GLU A 144 11.54 8.37 -9.29
N GLU A 145 12.13 7.31 -9.84
CA GLU A 145 11.94 5.94 -9.39
C GLU A 145 13.27 5.29 -9.00
N LYS A 146 13.23 4.49 -7.93
CA LYS A 146 14.36 3.63 -7.54
C LYS A 146 14.03 2.17 -7.82
N CYS A 147 15.03 1.44 -8.31
CA CYS A 147 14.95 0.00 -8.48
C CYS A 147 15.00 -0.69 -7.10
N MET A 148 13.85 -1.10 -6.58
CA MET A 148 13.74 -1.70 -5.24
C MET A 148 13.16 -3.10 -5.29
N LEU A 149 13.48 -3.91 -4.28
CA LEU A 149 12.86 -5.21 -4.05
C LEU A 149 11.57 -5.02 -3.24
N ARG A 150 10.43 -5.46 -3.77
CA ARG A 150 9.12 -5.47 -3.09
C ARG A 150 8.52 -6.86 -3.23
N ASN A 151 8.18 -7.50 -2.11
CA ASN A 151 7.64 -8.87 -2.08
C ASN A 151 8.49 -9.88 -2.89
N GLY A 152 9.82 -9.75 -2.83
CA GLY A 152 10.76 -10.63 -3.54
C GLY A 152 10.90 -10.39 -5.04
N VAL A 153 10.29 -9.32 -5.60
CA VAL A 153 10.39 -8.96 -7.02
C VAL A 153 10.96 -7.54 -7.17
N ARG A 154 11.91 -7.37 -8.11
CA ARG A 154 12.48 -6.06 -8.47
C ARG A 154 11.46 -5.26 -9.26
N ARG A 155 11.31 -3.98 -8.92
CA ARG A 155 10.45 -3.04 -9.64
C ARG A 155 10.95 -1.62 -9.45
N CYS A 156 10.68 -0.78 -10.44
CA CYS A 156 10.77 0.66 -10.30
C CYS A 156 9.66 1.13 -9.34
N VAL A 157 10.06 1.84 -8.30
CA VAL A 157 9.15 2.35 -7.28
C VAL A 157 9.45 3.83 -7.10
N GLN A 158 8.43 4.65 -7.30
CA GLN A 158 8.48 6.06 -6.97
C GLN A 158 8.75 6.21 -5.48
N GLN A 159 9.83 6.92 -5.15
CA GLN A 159 10.06 7.33 -3.78
C GLN A 159 9.15 8.51 -3.49
N VAL A 160 8.35 8.37 -2.43
CA VAL A 160 7.45 9.42 -1.99
C VAL A 160 7.64 9.67 -0.50
N GLY A 161 7.68 10.94 -0.13
CA GLY A 161 7.61 11.37 1.26
C GLY A 161 6.15 11.37 1.69
N ARG A 162 5.86 10.84 2.89
CA ARG A 162 4.52 10.87 3.47
C ARG A 162 4.56 11.54 4.84
N CYS A 163 3.88 12.66 4.95
CA CYS A 163 3.69 13.38 6.21
C CYS A 163 2.21 13.34 6.60
N THR A 164 1.91 13.07 7.87
CA THR A 164 0.54 12.86 8.33
C THR A 164 0.28 13.64 9.62
N LEU A 165 -0.88 14.30 9.70
CA LEU A 165 -1.49 14.79 10.93
C LEU A 165 -2.80 14.01 11.14
N ALA A 166 -2.83 13.12 12.13
CA ALA A 166 -4.01 12.34 12.49
C ALA A 166 -4.84 13.01 13.61
N PRO A 167 -6.10 12.60 13.85
CA PRO A 167 -6.88 13.06 15.00
C PRO A 167 -6.16 12.80 16.33
N GLY A 168 -6.26 13.73 17.28
CA GLY A 168 -5.41 13.77 18.47
C GLY A 168 -4.02 14.36 18.23
N ILE A 169 -3.75 14.77 16.98
CA ILE A 169 -2.48 15.32 16.47
C ILE A 169 -1.29 14.40 16.75
N TRP A 170 -1.43 13.14 16.33
CA TRP A 170 -0.27 12.34 16.01
C TRP A 170 0.32 12.87 14.71
N PHE A 171 1.41 13.59 14.83
CA PHE A 171 2.18 14.13 13.72
C PHE A 171 3.25 13.11 13.32
N THR A 172 3.40 12.84 12.03
CA THR A 172 4.52 12.09 11.45
C THR A 172 5.11 12.88 10.29
N SER A 173 6.41 13.17 10.36
CA SER A 173 7.15 13.91 9.35
C SER A 173 7.47 13.07 8.10
N PHE A 174 8.04 13.68 7.06
CA PHE A 174 8.39 12.96 5.83
C PHE A 174 9.45 11.87 6.06
N ASP A 175 10.39 12.07 6.98
CA ASP A 175 11.44 11.09 7.31
C ASP A 175 11.06 10.16 8.47
N GLY A 176 9.80 10.23 8.91
CA GLY A 176 9.18 9.22 9.79
C GLY A 176 9.27 9.52 11.29
N VAL A 177 9.59 10.74 11.70
CA VAL A 177 9.56 11.14 13.11
C VAL A 177 8.12 11.36 13.55
N THR A 178 7.65 10.52 14.47
CA THR A 178 6.29 10.63 15.05
C THR A 178 6.30 11.30 16.43
N ARG A 179 5.39 12.25 16.66
CA ARG A 179 5.19 12.95 17.94
C ARG A 179 3.71 13.26 18.17
N GLU A 180 3.30 13.25 19.44
CA GLU A 180 2.00 13.79 19.87
C GLU A 180 2.14 15.29 20.14
N VAL A 181 1.16 16.09 19.69
CA VAL A 181 1.15 17.54 19.90
C VAL A 181 -0.24 18.00 20.33
N LEU A 182 -0.40 18.74 21.42
CA LEU A 182 -1.74 19.12 21.90
C LEU A 182 -2.00 20.62 21.76
N LEU A 183 -1.87 21.16 20.54
CA LEU A 183 -1.98 22.59 20.27
C LEU A 183 -3.09 22.92 19.26
N GLU A 184 -3.85 23.98 19.53
CA GLU A 184 -4.88 24.53 18.64
C GLU A 184 -4.36 25.74 17.86
N GLY A 185 -4.89 25.95 16.65
CA GLY A 185 -4.48 27.04 15.78
C GLY A 185 -4.31 26.61 14.32
N ALA A 186 -3.70 27.49 13.54
CA ALA A 186 -3.35 27.24 12.15
C ALA A 186 -1.82 27.07 12.04
N TYR A 187 -1.36 26.04 11.35
CA TYR A 187 0.06 25.70 11.27
C TYR A 187 0.48 25.47 9.83
N ASP A 188 1.66 25.99 9.48
CA ASP A 188 2.35 25.65 8.25
C ASP A 188 2.83 24.21 8.33
N VAL A 189 2.20 23.33 7.55
CA VAL A 189 2.49 21.89 7.59
C VAL A 189 3.54 21.53 6.55
N SER A 190 3.45 22.09 5.35
CA SER A 190 4.47 21.91 4.31
C SER A 190 4.48 23.09 3.35
N SER A 191 5.66 23.54 2.97
CA SER A 191 5.84 24.58 1.95
C SER A 191 7.11 24.35 1.15
N LEU A 192 7.19 24.99 -0.02
CA LEU A 192 8.46 25.13 -0.71
C LEU A 192 9.33 26.17 0.01
N CYS A 193 10.59 25.85 0.30
CA CYS A 193 11.52 26.80 0.91
C CYS A 193 11.78 28.00 0.00
N GLU A 194 12.16 29.13 0.60
CA GLU A 194 12.56 30.33 -0.15
C GLU A 194 13.80 30.08 -1.01
N GLY A 195 13.85 30.70 -2.19
CA GLY A 195 14.99 30.60 -3.11
C GLY A 195 15.05 29.32 -3.96
N VAL A 196 14.08 28.41 -3.83
CA VAL A 196 13.96 27.23 -4.70
C VAL A 196 13.26 27.60 -6.00
N ASP A 197 13.89 27.33 -7.15
CA ASP A 197 13.33 27.58 -8.49
C ASP A 197 12.35 26.48 -8.91
N LEU A 198 11.20 26.43 -8.23
CA LEU A 198 10.06 25.57 -8.55
C LEU A 198 8.75 26.35 -8.32
N PRO A 199 7.63 25.96 -8.95
CA PRO A 199 6.33 26.54 -8.63
C PRO A 199 6.05 26.44 -7.12
N TRP A 200 5.86 27.61 -6.50
CA TRP A 200 5.74 27.76 -5.06
C TRP A 200 4.40 27.22 -4.55
N PHE A 201 4.43 26.68 -3.33
CA PHE A 201 3.23 26.33 -2.58
C PHE A 201 3.44 26.50 -1.08
N ARG A 202 2.34 26.67 -0.36
CA ARG A 202 2.27 26.68 1.10
C ARG A 202 0.98 26.00 1.55
N MET A 203 1.09 25.06 2.46
CA MET A 203 -0.04 24.32 3.02
C MET A 203 -0.18 24.61 4.51
N VAL A 204 -1.36 25.09 4.88
CA VAL A 204 -1.74 25.38 6.25
C VAL A 204 -2.87 24.46 6.67
N VAL A 205 -2.76 23.88 7.86
CA VAL A 205 -3.81 23.08 8.49
C VAL A 205 -4.35 23.82 9.70
N SER A 206 -5.67 23.99 9.73
CA SER A 206 -6.40 24.56 10.86
C SER A 206 -6.83 23.44 11.80
N VAL A 207 -6.48 23.56 13.06
CA VAL A 207 -6.72 22.56 14.11
C VAL A 207 -7.57 23.17 15.22
N PHE A 208 -8.67 22.49 15.55
CA PHE A 208 -9.59 22.91 16.60
C PHE A 208 -9.76 21.80 17.64
N ARG A 209 -10.16 22.18 18.86
CA ARG A 209 -10.58 21.21 19.87
C ARG A 209 -12.03 20.82 19.67
N GLU A 210 -12.26 19.52 19.51
CA GLU A 210 -13.58 18.90 19.40
C GLU A 210 -13.68 17.80 20.46
N GLY A 211 -14.57 17.95 21.44
CA GLY A 211 -14.75 16.94 22.50
C GLY A 211 -13.50 16.67 23.36
N GLY A 212 -12.60 17.66 23.49
CA GLY A 212 -11.33 17.53 24.24
C GLY A 212 -10.16 17.00 23.41
N LEU A 213 -10.40 16.52 22.19
CA LEU A 213 -9.36 16.10 21.26
C LEU A 213 -9.04 17.22 20.27
N ALA A 214 -7.76 17.45 19.99
CA ALA A 214 -7.39 18.40 18.94
C ALA A 214 -7.38 17.68 17.58
N VAL A 215 -8.12 18.23 16.61
CA VAL A 215 -8.39 17.59 15.32
C VAL A 215 -8.27 18.61 14.19
N PRO A 216 -7.58 18.27 13.07
CA PRO A 216 -7.62 19.06 11.85
C PRO A 216 -9.06 19.28 11.36
N ASP A 217 -9.48 20.54 11.27
CA ASP A 217 -10.84 20.95 10.87
C ASP A 217 -10.91 21.41 9.41
N GLY A 218 -9.78 21.90 8.88
CA GLY A 218 -9.71 22.33 7.50
C GLY A 218 -8.29 22.56 7.04
N ILE A 219 -8.13 22.62 5.72
CA ILE A 219 -6.87 22.83 5.04
C ILE A 219 -6.98 24.03 4.10
N SER A 220 -5.92 24.84 4.05
CA SER A 220 -5.76 25.95 3.12
C SER A 220 -4.44 25.78 2.39
N ILE A 221 -4.50 25.66 1.07
CA ILE A 221 -3.32 25.45 0.23
C ILE A 221 -3.22 26.59 -0.78
N PHE A 222 -2.08 27.25 -0.73
CA PHE A 222 -1.72 28.35 -1.60
C PHE A 222 -0.79 27.81 -2.68
N PHE A 223 -1.17 28.02 -3.94
CA PHE A 223 -0.33 27.80 -5.09
C PHE A 223 -0.18 29.11 -5.89
N ASN A 224 0.79 29.18 -6.79
CA ASN A 224 0.89 30.28 -7.76
C ASN A 224 -0.41 30.44 -8.58
N GLU A 225 -1.13 29.35 -8.85
CA GLU A 225 -2.38 29.37 -9.59
C GLU A 225 -3.61 29.75 -8.74
N GLY A 226 -3.49 29.89 -7.42
CA GLY A 226 -4.57 30.32 -6.52
C GLY A 226 -4.68 29.55 -5.20
N LEU A 227 -5.67 29.95 -4.39
CA LEU A 227 -5.99 29.35 -3.08
C LEU A 227 -7.06 28.26 -3.22
N ILE A 228 -6.82 27.12 -2.58
CA ILE A 228 -7.83 26.08 -2.30
C ILE A 228 -8.05 25.99 -0.79
N HIS A 229 -9.28 26.11 -0.35
CA HIS A 229 -9.68 25.86 1.04
C HIS A 229 -10.71 24.74 1.10
N VAL A 230 -10.54 23.81 2.04
CA VAL A 230 -11.46 22.69 2.29
C VAL A 230 -11.66 22.55 3.79
N ASN A 231 -12.89 22.36 4.25
CA ASN A 231 -13.21 22.10 5.65
C ASN A 231 -13.90 20.75 5.88
N LYS A 232 -14.07 20.34 7.14
CA LYS A 232 -14.75 19.10 7.55
C LYS A 232 -16.19 18.97 7.04
N LYS A 233 -16.86 20.09 6.72
CA LYS A 233 -18.22 20.11 6.15
C LYS A 233 -18.24 19.84 4.64
N LYS A 234 -17.09 19.51 4.03
CA LYS A 234 -16.91 19.36 2.58
C LYS A 234 -17.22 20.63 1.80
N GLU A 235 -17.07 21.79 2.41
CA GLU A 235 -17.18 23.02 1.65
C GLU A 235 -15.81 23.28 0.99
N ILE A 236 -15.81 23.47 -0.34
CA ILE A 236 -14.59 23.68 -1.13
C ILE A 236 -14.63 25.07 -1.73
N TRP A 237 -13.58 25.85 -1.50
CA TRP A 237 -13.40 27.15 -2.13
C TRP A 237 -12.16 27.15 -2.98
N VAL A 238 -12.31 27.58 -4.23
CA VAL A 238 -11.21 27.75 -5.18
C VAL A 238 -11.19 29.20 -5.60
N ARG A 239 -10.07 29.89 -5.34
CA ARG A 239 -9.91 31.34 -5.60
C ARG A 239 -11.04 32.18 -4.96
N GLY A 240 -11.46 31.81 -3.75
CA GLY A 240 -12.52 32.52 -3.00
C GLY A 240 -13.96 32.16 -3.40
N HIS A 241 -14.16 31.36 -4.44
CA HIS A 241 -15.51 30.94 -4.87
C HIS A 241 -15.78 29.51 -4.43
N GLN A 242 -16.95 29.27 -3.85
CA GLN A 242 -17.37 27.92 -3.50
C GLN A 242 -17.59 27.07 -4.77
N LYS A 243 -17.15 25.82 -4.75
CA LYS A 243 -17.23 24.88 -5.86
C LYS A 243 -17.74 23.51 -5.41
N GLN A 244 -18.31 22.76 -6.34
CA GLN A 244 -18.72 21.37 -6.17
C GLN A 244 -17.69 20.45 -6.85
N LEU A 245 -17.44 19.27 -6.28
CA LEU A 245 -16.46 18.31 -6.81
C LEU A 245 -17.03 17.45 -7.94
N PRO A 246 -16.19 16.98 -8.89
CA PRO A 246 -14.76 17.28 -9.03
C PRO A 246 -14.50 18.66 -9.67
N VAL A 247 -13.38 19.29 -9.33
CA VAL A 247 -12.97 20.59 -9.88
C VAL A 247 -11.57 20.50 -10.49
N LYS A 248 -11.46 20.81 -11.78
CA LYS A 248 -10.18 21.05 -12.44
C LYS A 248 -9.85 22.54 -12.35
N VAL A 249 -8.80 22.89 -11.60
CA VAL A 249 -8.39 24.29 -11.37
C VAL A 249 -7.42 24.77 -12.45
N SER A 250 -6.52 23.89 -12.90
CA SER A 250 -5.60 24.12 -14.02
C SER A 250 -5.31 22.79 -14.73
N ASN A 251 -4.35 22.78 -15.67
CA ASN A 251 -3.89 21.53 -16.29
C ASN A 251 -3.20 20.59 -15.31
N THR A 252 -2.61 21.13 -14.24
CA THR A 252 -1.83 20.40 -13.24
C THR A 252 -2.55 20.28 -11.91
N LEU A 253 -3.47 21.20 -11.59
CA LEU A 253 -4.14 21.27 -10.28
C LEU A 253 -5.60 20.81 -10.38
N SER A 254 -5.97 19.81 -9.59
CA SER A 254 -7.34 19.31 -9.50
C SER A 254 -7.74 18.94 -8.07
N VAL A 255 -9.04 19.00 -7.79
CA VAL A 255 -9.65 18.60 -6.54
C VAL A 255 -10.74 17.58 -6.85
N SER A 256 -10.74 16.47 -6.12
CA SER A 256 -11.69 15.36 -6.30
C SER A 256 -12.02 14.72 -4.95
N GLU A 257 -13.02 13.85 -4.94
CA GLU A 257 -13.37 13.04 -3.76
C GLU A 257 -13.37 11.56 -4.15
N SER A 258 -12.85 10.72 -3.25
CA SER A 258 -12.98 9.28 -3.34
C SER A 258 -13.15 8.69 -1.94
N GLN A 259 -14.18 7.85 -1.75
CA GLN A 259 -14.44 7.14 -0.49
C GLN A 259 -14.44 8.06 0.77
N GLY A 260 -15.01 9.26 0.66
CA GLY A 260 -15.07 10.21 1.77
C GLY A 260 -13.75 10.93 2.08
N THR A 261 -12.74 10.80 1.22
CA THR A 261 -11.48 11.55 1.30
C THR A 261 -11.40 12.57 0.18
N ILE A 262 -11.15 13.83 0.53
CA ILE A 262 -10.87 14.88 -0.44
C ILE A 262 -9.42 14.76 -0.89
N MET A 263 -9.20 14.79 -2.20
CA MET A 263 -7.91 14.61 -2.84
C MET A 263 -7.58 15.83 -3.70
N ILE A 264 -6.49 16.52 -3.35
CA ILE A 264 -5.95 17.66 -4.10
C ILE A 264 -4.64 17.22 -4.74
N VAL A 265 -4.54 17.32 -6.06
CA VAL A 265 -3.38 16.85 -6.84
C VAL A 265 -2.80 18.00 -7.62
N GLN A 266 -1.48 18.23 -7.49
CA GLN A 266 -0.72 19.17 -8.30
C GLN A 266 0.37 18.42 -9.11
N GLY A 267 0.05 18.06 -10.35
CA GLY A 267 0.93 17.31 -11.24
C GLY A 267 1.36 15.97 -10.65
N SER A 268 2.62 15.58 -10.85
CA SER A 268 3.24 14.40 -10.23
C SER A 268 3.88 14.69 -8.86
N ARG A 269 3.99 15.97 -8.47
CA ARG A 269 4.84 16.39 -7.34
C ARG A 269 4.14 16.31 -5.98
N ILE A 270 2.87 16.72 -5.90
CA ILE A 270 2.17 16.88 -4.64
C ILE A 270 0.78 16.26 -4.73
N LYS A 271 0.45 15.45 -3.73
CA LYS A 271 -0.88 14.88 -3.51
C LYS A 271 -1.26 15.05 -2.04
N ILE A 272 -2.35 15.76 -1.78
CA ILE A 272 -2.87 16.02 -0.43
C ILE A 272 -4.18 15.28 -0.26
N LEU A 273 -4.31 14.60 0.87
CA LEU A 273 -5.49 13.84 1.25
C LEU A 273 -6.04 14.42 2.55
N PHE A 274 -7.33 14.71 2.57
CA PHE A 274 -8.04 15.17 3.75
C PHE A 274 -9.29 14.31 3.97
N SER A 275 -9.25 13.51 5.03
CA SER A 275 -10.37 12.69 5.47
C SER A 275 -11.31 13.51 6.35
N LEU A 276 -12.62 13.24 6.25
CA LEU A 276 -13.64 13.84 7.13
C LEU A 276 -13.48 13.45 8.60
N SER A 277 -12.74 12.37 8.88
CA SER A 277 -12.34 12.02 10.25
C SER A 277 -11.32 12.98 10.84
N GLY A 278 -10.76 13.90 10.05
CA GLY A 278 -9.74 14.86 10.46
C GLY A 278 -8.30 14.41 10.23
N GLU A 279 -8.07 13.32 9.48
CA GLU A 279 -6.72 12.97 9.04
C GLU A 279 -6.30 13.78 7.81
N VAL A 280 -5.12 14.38 7.87
CA VAL A 280 -4.46 15.06 6.75
C VAL A 280 -3.20 14.31 6.38
N THR A 281 -3.03 13.95 5.12
CA THR A 281 -1.80 13.33 4.61
C THR A 281 -1.27 14.12 3.41
N VAL A 282 -0.01 14.53 3.48
CA VAL A 282 0.76 15.14 2.39
C VAL A 282 1.68 14.09 1.80
N ILE A 283 1.57 13.87 0.50
CA ILE A 283 2.40 12.95 -0.26
C ILE A 283 3.18 13.77 -1.28
N VAL A 284 4.51 13.70 -1.22
CA VAL A 284 5.41 14.43 -2.10
C VAL A 284 6.33 13.48 -2.85
N ASN A 285 6.68 13.83 -4.08
CA ASN A 285 7.66 13.10 -4.88
C ASN A 285 9.10 13.39 -4.41
N GLU A 286 10.04 12.45 -4.59
CA GLU A 286 11.48 12.63 -4.26
C GLU A 286 12.14 13.83 -4.96
N SER A 287 11.60 14.29 -6.08
CA SER A 287 12.04 15.55 -6.70
C SER A 287 11.92 16.79 -5.78
N LEU A 288 11.17 16.71 -4.68
CA LEU A 288 11.05 17.74 -3.64
C LEU A 288 11.95 17.53 -2.42
N ALA A 289 12.73 16.44 -2.35
CA ALA A 289 13.71 16.22 -1.29
C ALA A 289 14.68 17.40 -1.17
N ASN A 290 14.97 17.83 0.06
CA ASN A 290 15.77 19.00 0.42
C ASN A 290 15.22 20.37 -0.06
N LYS A 291 13.99 20.43 -0.58
CA LYS A 291 13.36 21.66 -1.08
C LYS A 291 12.15 22.10 -0.25
N LEU A 292 11.77 21.29 0.74
CA LEU A 292 10.60 21.48 1.57
C LEU A 292 10.96 22.07 2.93
N CYS A 293 10.03 22.87 3.44
CA CYS A 293 10.09 23.55 4.72
C CYS A 293 8.77 23.33 5.47
N ALA A 294 8.73 23.84 6.71
CA ALA A 294 7.64 23.71 7.66
C ALA A 294 7.59 22.36 8.40
N LEU A 295 6.48 22.06 9.07
CA LEU A 295 6.42 20.99 10.08
C LEU A 295 6.79 19.61 9.55
N CYS A 296 6.42 19.28 8.30
CA CYS A 296 6.71 17.98 7.72
C CYS A 296 8.20 17.70 7.46
N GLY A 297 9.10 18.66 7.70
CA GLY A 297 10.53 18.50 7.47
C GLY A 297 10.93 18.77 6.01
N ASN A 298 12.17 18.42 5.68
CA ASN A 298 12.78 18.68 4.37
C ASN A 298 12.85 17.43 3.46
N PHE A 299 12.43 16.26 3.96
CA PHE A 299 12.40 14.99 3.24
C PHE A 299 13.78 14.60 2.68
N ASN A 300 14.80 14.60 3.54
CA ASN A 300 16.18 14.28 3.15
C ASN A 300 16.66 12.91 3.68
N GLY A 301 15.83 12.21 4.45
CA GLY A 301 16.14 10.93 5.08
C GLY A 301 16.92 11.03 6.40
N ASP A 302 17.16 12.24 6.92
CA ASP A 302 17.85 12.49 8.18
C ASP A 302 16.86 12.82 9.30
N ILE A 303 16.54 11.83 10.12
CA ILE A 303 15.64 12.01 11.26
C ILE A 303 16.14 13.02 12.32
N SER A 304 17.42 13.39 12.28
CA SER A 304 18.03 14.25 13.31
C SER A 304 17.71 15.73 13.14
N ASP A 305 17.28 16.17 11.95
CA ASP A 305 16.96 17.57 11.66
C ASP A 305 15.44 17.86 11.56
N GLU A 306 14.58 16.85 11.75
CA GLU A 306 13.13 16.96 11.55
C GLU A 306 12.43 17.94 12.51
N LEU A 307 13.07 18.27 13.64
CA LEU A 307 12.58 19.28 14.58
C LEU A 307 13.21 20.65 14.30
N ARG A 308 13.09 21.10 13.05
CA ARG A 308 13.67 22.35 12.55
C ARG A 308 12.74 23.54 12.74
N LEU A 309 13.30 24.64 13.22
CA LEU A 309 12.63 25.94 13.29
C LEU A 309 12.70 26.68 11.93
N PRO A 310 11.86 27.72 11.71
CA PRO A 310 11.91 28.54 10.51
C PRO A 310 13.27 29.20 10.24
N ASN A 311 14.05 29.49 11.28
CA ASN A 311 15.41 30.06 11.16
C ASN A 311 16.49 29.01 10.84
N GLY A 312 16.11 27.75 10.62
CA GLY A 312 16.99 26.65 10.29
C GLY A 312 17.65 25.94 11.49
N GLN A 313 17.46 26.41 12.73
CA GLN A 313 17.98 25.75 13.93
C GLN A 313 17.16 24.49 14.27
N VAL A 314 17.83 23.45 14.76
CA VAL A 314 17.18 22.23 15.24
C VAL A 314 16.98 22.29 16.75
N LYS A 315 15.78 21.95 17.23
CA LYS A 315 15.43 21.90 18.66
C LYS A 315 14.92 20.50 19.05
N GLY A 316 15.06 20.11 20.32
CA GLY A 316 14.53 18.84 20.80
C GLY A 316 13.03 18.84 21.15
N ASN A 317 12.39 20.00 21.24
CA ASN A 317 11.01 20.14 21.70
C ASN A 317 10.03 20.37 20.53
N ILE A 318 9.13 19.42 20.30
CA ILE A 318 8.10 19.49 19.25
C ILE A 318 7.13 20.67 19.45
N THR A 319 6.80 21.03 20.69
CA THR A 319 5.88 22.14 20.99
C THR A 319 6.46 23.47 20.53
N ASP A 320 7.75 23.72 20.79
CA ASP A 320 8.45 24.92 20.33
C ASP A 320 8.45 25.02 18.79
N VAL A 321 8.62 23.87 18.12
CA VAL A 321 8.62 23.78 16.66
C VAL A 321 7.25 24.11 16.09
N PHE A 322 6.18 23.53 16.63
CA PHE A 322 4.80 23.85 16.23
C PHE A 322 4.45 25.32 16.43
N GLU A 323 4.80 25.90 17.58
CA GLU A 323 4.57 27.33 17.82
C GLU A 323 5.36 28.23 16.86
N ALA A 324 6.57 27.84 16.48
CA ALA A 324 7.38 28.58 15.52
C ALA A 324 6.80 28.54 14.10
N TRP A 325 6.13 27.44 13.73
CA TRP A 325 5.44 27.27 12.45
C TRP A 325 3.95 27.64 12.48
N ARG A 326 3.50 28.38 13.51
CA ARG A 326 2.13 28.89 13.59
C ARG A 326 1.88 29.91 12.47
N ALA A 327 0.89 29.65 11.62
CA ALA A 327 0.45 30.51 10.54
C ALA A 327 -0.37 31.69 11.08
N ARG A 328 0.33 32.74 11.57
CA ARG A 328 -0.29 33.88 12.27
C ARG A 328 -1.21 34.74 11.41
N ASP A 329 -1.03 34.67 10.09
CA ASP A 329 -1.86 35.32 9.09
C ASP A 329 -3.24 34.66 8.91
N LEU A 330 -3.38 33.41 9.37
CA LEU A 330 -4.63 32.63 9.29
C LEU A 330 -5.18 32.20 10.66
N SER A 331 -4.38 32.31 11.72
CA SER A 331 -4.91 32.25 13.08
C SER A 331 -5.85 33.42 13.27
N ARG A 332 -7.14 33.16 13.54
CA ARG A 332 -8.12 34.19 13.90
C ARG A 332 -7.48 35.14 14.90
N ARG A 333 -7.29 36.40 14.52
CA ARG A 333 -7.23 37.45 15.54
C ARG A 333 -8.63 37.50 16.12
N ASP A 334 -8.75 37.26 17.41
CA ASP A 334 -9.92 37.69 18.16
C ASP A 334 -10.15 39.17 17.83
N VAL A 335 -11.20 39.45 17.06
CA VAL A 335 -11.86 40.74 16.96
C VAL A 335 -13.25 40.52 17.50
#